data_AF-A0A7W5UKP2-F1
#
_entry.id   AF-A0A7W5UKP2-F1
#
_cell.length_a   1.000
_cell.length_b   1.000
_cell.length_c   1.000
_cell.angle_alpha   90.00
_cell.angle_beta   90.00
_cell.angle_gamma   90.00
#
_symmetry.space_group_name_H-M   'P 1'
#
loop_
_entity.id
_entity.type
_entity.pdbx_description
1 polymer ?
#
loop_
_entity_poly.entity_id
_entity_poly.type
_entity_poly.pdbx_seq_one_letter_code
_entity_poly.pdbx_strand_id
1 'polypeptide(L)'
;MNKKLLKNFCAVFLAWFMALLLLPQSAQAQEKEAYVVKSSDKKTLTFYYDDQKSSRTGTVWGIGETKRGYGNTYPAWSGTWGTSESKVTTAVFDASFKNYLPQSTKNWFLNLKKLKKIEGLTNLNTSKVTTMSGMFTHCKNLTSLDLSNFKTENVQDMSEMFYGCQNLTSLNLSNFNTENVKDMSEMFRGCQNLTPLDLSNFNTENVQNMSEMFRGCQNLTSLDLSNFNTENVQNMSEMFFDCSSLTSLDLSNFNAENVQDMSAMFSGCQNLTSLNLSNFNAENVQNMSKMFWDCSSLTSLNLSNFNTENVKDMSYMFYGCKSLTSLDLSNFKTEKVQNMYEMFSGCQNLTSLNLSNFNTENVQNMNLMFYGCQNLTSLDLSNFNAENVQYMGSMFEACQNLTSLNLSNFNAENVQYMGSMFKGCSRLTSLNLSNFKTEDVQDMSYMFYGCSSLTSLDLSSFKTEDVQNMNSMFSGCHNLTSLDLSNFKTENVKNMSYMFWGCQNLTSLDLSNFKTKNVQDMRKMFYVCNSLQTIYCNNTWTSAESMQMFLFCEKLKGAVPYDVSKTDVSMANPETGYFTKKESTGVATATTEANANIQAIYSTDGRRLNELQRGLNIVNMSNGTTQKILRK
;
A
#
# COMPACT_ATOMS: atom_id res chain seq x y z
N MET A 1 12.75 39.06 93.92
CA MET A 1 12.21 39.91 92.83
C MET A 1 10.86 39.35 92.38
N ASN A 2 9.88 40.21 92.12
CA ASN A 2 8.44 40.02 92.41
C ASN A 2 7.69 38.98 91.53
N LYS A 3 7.07 37.94 92.13
CA LYS A 3 6.10 37.02 91.48
C LYS A 3 4.91 37.74 90.82
N LYS A 4 4.69 39.01 91.15
CA LYS A 4 3.65 39.89 90.57
C LYS A 4 3.95 40.31 89.13
N LEU A 5 5.23 40.45 88.73
CA LEU A 5 5.60 40.81 87.35
C LEU A 5 5.43 39.63 86.36
N LEU A 6 5.72 38.41 86.81
CA LEU A 6 5.60 37.21 85.97
C LEU A 6 4.13 36.85 85.68
N LYS A 7 3.23 37.07 86.65
CA LYS A 7 1.77 36.89 86.45
C LYS A 7 1.19 37.90 85.47
N ASN A 8 1.66 39.15 85.49
CA ASN A 8 1.22 40.17 84.53
C ASN A 8 1.76 39.92 83.12
N PHE A 9 3.01 39.43 82.98
CA PHE A 9 3.55 39.05 81.67
C PHE A 9 2.80 37.87 81.04
N CYS A 10 2.48 36.82 81.81
CA CYS A 10 1.69 35.70 81.29
C CYS A 10 0.24 36.10 80.95
N ALA A 11 -0.38 36.99 81.72
CA ALA A 11 -1.73 37.48 81.43
C ALA A 11 -1.77 38.37 80.18
N VAL A 12 -0.76 39.22 79.97
CA VAL A 12 -0.65 40.05 78.76
C VAL A 12 -0.33 39.19 77.54
N PHE A 13 0.54 38.18 77.66
CA PHE A 13 0.87 37.28 76.55
C PHE A 13 -0.31 36.38 76.16
N LEU A 14 -1.07 35.84 77.13
CA LEU A 14 -2.31 35.11 76.84
C LEU A 14 -3.42 36.01 76.28
N ALA A 15 -3.53 37.27 76.74
CA ALA A 15 -4.49 38.22 76.17
C ALA A 15 -4.10 38.64 74.74
N TRP A 16 -2.81 38.77 74.44
CA TRP A 16 -2.31 39.05 73.09
C TRP A 16 -2.49 37.85 72.16
N PHE A 17 -2.27 36.62 72.65
CA PHE A 17 -2.47 35.38 71.90
C PHE A 17 -3.96 35.06 71.67
N MET A 18 -4.83 35.35 72.64
CA MET A 18 -6.29 35.24 72.46
C MET A 18 -6.84 36.37 71.57
N ALA A 19 -6.23 37.56 71.55
CA ALA A 19 -6.61 38.62 70.61
C ALA A 19 -6.23 38.28 69.15
N LEU A 20 -5.15 37.52 68.93
CA LEU A 20 -4.79 36.95 67.62
C LEU A 20 -5.76 35.85 67.16
N LEU A 21 -6.42 35.15 68.09
CA LEU A 21 -7.46 34.15 67.82
C LEU A 21 -8.89 34.74 67.76
N LEU A 22 -9.05 36.03 68.04
CA LEU A 22 -10.32 36.79 67.95
C LEU A 22 -10.37 37.75 66.75
N LEU A 23 -9.36 37.74 65.88
CA LEU A 23 -9.51 38.33 64.55
C LEU A 23 -10.59 37.52 63.81
N PRO A 24 -11.59 38.18 63.19
CA PRO A 24 -12.59 37.45 62.44
C PRO A 24 -11.89 36.61 61.36
N GLN A 25 -12.30 35.35 61.20
CA GLN A 25 -11.88 34.46 60.11
C GLN A 25 -12.15 35.02 58.69
N SER A 26 -12.72 36.21 58.57
CA SER A 26 -12.81 36.94 57.32
C SER A 26 -11.51 37.71 57.05
N ALA A 27 -10.79 37.28 56.02
CA ALA A 27 -9.57 37.87 55.43
C ALA A 27 -8.24 37.20 55.82
N GLN A 28 -8.19 35.87 55.82
CA GLN A 28 -7.05 35.25 55.13
C GLN A 28 -7.30 35.52 53.64
N ALA A 29 -6.50 36.40 53.02
CA ALA A 29 -6.63 36.68 51.59
C ALA A 29 -6.50 35.34 50.84
N GLN A 30 -7.61 34.85 50.30
CA GLN A 30 -7.65 33.58 49.63
C GLN A 30 -6.77 33.70 48.38
N GLU A 31 -5.78 32.83 48.25
CA GLU A 31 -4.76 32.94 47.20
C GLU A 31 -5.44 32.79 45.83
N LYS A 32 -5.05 33.62 44.85
CA LYS A 32 -5.62 33.53 43.51
C LYS A 32 -5.25 32.19 42.89
N GLU A 33 -6.25 31.46 42.43
CA GLU A 33 -6.07 30.19 41.74
C GLU A 33 -6.56 30.30 40.30
N ALA A 34 -5.89 29.59 39.38
CA ALA A 34 -6.38 29.43 38.03
C ALA A 34 -7.24 28.18 37.92
N TYR A 35 -8.45 28.32 37.37
CA TYR A 35 -9.42 27.24 37.33
C TYR A 35 -10.40 27.41 36.15
N VAL A 36 -11.07 26.32 35.81
CA VAL A 36 -12.05 26.24 34.72
C VAL A 36 -13.40 25.85 35.29
N VAL A 37 -14.45 26.56 34.89
CA VAL A 37 -15.84 26.31 35.30
C VAL A 37 -16.65 25.89 34.09
N LYS A 38 -17.26 24.71 34.14
CA LYS A 38 -18.34 24.34 33.21
C LYS A 38 -19.68 24.76 33.80
N SER A 39 -20.39 25.60 33.07
CA SER A 39 -21.72 26.10 33.44
C SER A 39 -22.69 24.95 33.76
N SER A 40 -23.70 25.23 34.59
CA SER A 40 -24.72 24.23 34.98
C SER A 40 -25.47 23.62 33.79
N ASP A 41 -25.66 24.38 32.71
CA ASP A 41 -26.26 23.91 31.46
C ASP A 41 -25.29 23.11 30.56
N LYS A 42 -24.02 23.00 30.99
CA LYS A 42 -22.92 22.25 30.35
C LYS A 42 -22.45 22.83 29.02
N LYS A 43 -22.88 24.03 28.64
CA LYS A 43 -22.61 24.63 27.32
C LYS A 43 -21.42 25.57 27.28
N THR A 44 -20.99 26.12 28.43
CA THR A 44 -19.93 27.13 28.50
C THR A 44 -18.81 26.64 29.41
N LEU A 45 -17.57 26.76 28.94
CA LEU A 45 -16.37 26.68 29.79
C LEU A 45 -15.86 28.09 30.04
N THR A 46 -15.65 28.48 31.29
CA THR A 46 -15.06 29.77 31.63
C THR A 46 -13.78 29.60 32.44
N PHE A 47 -12.71 30.26 31.99
CA PHE A 47 -11.38 30.25 32.61
C PHE A 47 -11.23 31.50 33.48
N TYR A 48 -10.87 31.31 34.75
CA TYR A 48 -10.72 32.37 35.76
C TYR A 48 -9.35 32.30 36.44
N TYR A 49 -8.88 33.46 36.91
CA TYR A 49 -7.71 33.56 37.78
C TYR A 49 -7.97 34.58 38.91
N ASP A 50 -8.64 34.10 39.95
CA ASP A 50 -9.10 34.90 41.08
C ASP A 50 -9.24 34.03 42.35
N ASP A 51 -9.77 34.61 43.41
CA ASP A 51 -10.00 33.98 44.72
C ASP A 51 -11.44 33.43 44.88
N GLN A 52 -12.22 33.38 43.80
CA GLN A 52 -13.66 33.05 43.81
C GLN A 52 -13.97 31.59 43.46
N LYS A 53 -12.98 30.71 43.35
CA LYS A 53 -13.16 29.31 42.94
C LYS A 53 -14.25 28.57 43.74
N SER A 54 -14.29 28.78 45.06
CA SER A 54 -15.24 28.14 45.98
C SER A 54 -16.66 28.68 45.87
N SER A 55 -16.86 29.88 45.32
CA SER A 55 -18.17 30.51 45.14
C SER A 55 -18.79 30.24 43.76
N ARG A 56 -18.01 29.70 42.80
CA ARG A 56 -18.51 29.39 41.46
C ARG A 56 -19.51 28.24 41.46
N THR A 57 -20.53 28.35 40.61
CA THR A 57 -21.54 27.31 40.39
C THR A 57 -21.24 26.54 39.10
N GLY A 58 -21.60 25.26 39.07
CA GLY A 58 -21.30 24.35 37.94
C GLY A 58 -20.27 23.29 38.32
N THR A 59 -19.56 22.75 37.32
CA THR A 59 -18.43 21.84 37.56
C THR A 59 -17.13 22.63 37.49
N VAL A 60 -16.34 22.60 38.56
CA VAL A 60 -15.12 23.40 38.70
C VAL A 60 -13.90 22.49 38.74
N TRP A 61 -12.86 22.82 37.99
CA TRP A 61 -11.59 22.11 37.98
C TRP A 61 -10.44 23.08 38.16
N GLY A 62 -9.37 22.68 38.86
CA GLY A 62 -8.11 23.44 38.78
C GLY A 62 -7.56 23.45 37.35
N ILE A 63 -6.85 24.50 36.94
CA ILE A 63 -6.28 24.58 35.58
C ILE A 63 -5.24 23.47 35.31
N GLY A 64 -4.63 22.91 36.35
CA GLY A 64 -3.73 21.75 36.25
C GLY A 64 -4.41 20.40 36.46
N GLU A 65 -5.73 20.37 36.68
CA GLU A 65 -6.46 19.14 36.96
C GLU A 65 -6.63 18.31 35.68
N THR A 66 -6.34 17.01 35.78
CA THR A 66 -6.33 16.11 34.64
C THR A 66 -7.18 14.86 34.85
N LYS A 67 -7.54 14.22 33.74
CA LYS A 67 -8.16 12.89 33.70
C LYS A 67 -7.36 11.96 32.81
N ARG A 68 -7.47 10.64 33.04
CA ARG A 68 -6.84 9.61 32.23
C ARG A 68 -7.77 9.06 31.16
N GLY A 69 -7.22 8.69 30.01
CA GLY A 69 -7.92 7.95 28.96
C GLY A 69 -6.95 7.36 27.94
N TYR A 70 -7.10 6.08 27.61
CA TYR A 70 -6.23 5.38 26.64
C TYR A 70 -4.72 5.57 26.93
N GLY A 71 -4.31 5.45 28.20
CA GLY A 71 -2.90 5.57 28.61
C GLY A 71 -2.36 7.01 28.72
N ASN A 72 -3.10 8.03 28.28
CA ASN A 72 -2.68 9.44 28.31
C ASN A 72 -3.42 10.27 29.38
N THR A 73 -2.87 11.43 29.71
CA THR A 73 -3.48 12.46 30.58
C THR A 73 -4.01 13.63 29.76
N TYR A 74 -5.19 14.12 30.11
CA TYR A 74 -5.85 15.25 29.45
C TYR A 74 -6.40 16.23 30.48
N PRO A 75 -6.57 17.51 30.14
CA PRO A 75 -7.29 18.44 31.00
C PRO A 75 -8.67 17.91 31.40
N ALA A 76 -9.03 17.99 32.68
CA ALA A 76 -10.25 17.38 33.22
C ALA A 76 -11.53 17.84 32.47
N TRP A 77 -11.53 19.10 32.03
CA TRP A 77 -12.63 19.75 31.31
C TRP A 77 -12.70 19.44 29.81
N SER A 78 -11.62 18.93 29.21
CA SER A 78 -11.53 18.67 27.77
C SER A 78 -12.23 17.34 27.37
N GLY A 79 -12.13 16.90 26.13
CA GLY A 79 -12.41 15.50 25.75
C GLY A 79 -11.22 14.57 26.05
N THR A 80 -11.20 13.41 25.40
CA THR A 80 -10.05 12.51 25.28
C THR A 80 -9.97 12.04 23.82
N TRP A 81 -8.94 11.29 23.44
CA TRP A 81 -8.86 10.69 22.09
C TRP A 81 -10.07 9.81 21.74
N GLY A 82 -10.53 8.94 22.64
CA GLY A 82 -11.69 8.07 22.39
C GLY A 82 -13.04 8.62 22.83
N THR A 83 -13.09 9.71 23.63
CA THR A 83 -14.33 10.25 24.18
C THR A 83 -14.42 11.76 23.96
N SER A 84 -15.37 12.22 23.13
CA SER A 84 -15.56 13.65 22.87
C SER A 84 -16.29 14.39 24.00
N GLU A 85 -15.97 15.66 24.22
CA GLU A 85 -16.83 16.58 24.94
C GLU A 85 -17.90 17.15 23.98
N SER A 86 -19.13 16.70 24.14
CA SER A 86 -20.20 16.90 23.14
C SER A 86 -21.25 17.95 23.53
N LYS A 87 -21.08 18.67 24.64
CA LYS A 87 -22.04 19.67 25.13
C LYS A 87 -21.50 21.10 25.08
N VAL A 88 -20.20 21.30 25.26
CA VAL A 88 -19.59 22.63 25.24
C VAL A 88 -19.70 23.24 23.85
N THR A 89 -20.24 24.46 23.78
CA THR A 89 -20.42 25.24 22.54
C THR A 89 -19.67 26.57 22.58
N THR A 90 -19.34 27.07 23.77
CA THR A 90 -18.62 28.33 23.97
C THR A 90 -17.53 28.13 25.02
N ALA A 91 -16.36 28.69 24.79
CA ALA A 91 -15.34 28.89 25.82
C ALA A 91 -15.17 30.38 26.08
N VAL A 92 -14.86 30.78 27.31
CA VAL A 92 -14.72 32.18 27.73
C VAL A 92 -13.48 32.31 28.58
N PHE A 93 -12.58 33.23 28.23
CA PHE A 93 -11.50 33.67 29.11
C PHE A 93 -11.94 34.96 29.80
N ASP A 94 -12.25 34.85 31.09
CA ASP A 94 -12.65 36.00 31.90
C ASP A 94 -11.51 37.01 32.02
N ALA A 95 -11.85 38.29 32.25
CA ALA A 95 -10.85 39.36 32.40
C ALA A 95 -9.84 39.08 33.54
N SER A 96 -10.25 38.34 34.58
CA SER A 96 -9.36 37.89 35.65
C SER A 96 -8.19 37.04 35.14
N PHE A 97 -8.39 36.28 34.05
CA PHE A 97 -7.39 35.34 33.51
C PHE A 97 -6.16 36.03 32.91
N LYS A 98 -6.24 37.33 32.62
CA LYS A 98 -5.19 38.11 31.92
C LYS A 98 -3.79 38.00 32.55
N ASN A 99 -3.72 37.85 33.87
CA ASN A 99 -2.47 37.79 34.62
C ASN A 99 -1.98 36.37 34.91
N TYR A 100 -2.73 35.34 34.52
CA TYR A 100 -2.27 33.96 34.60
C TYR A 100 -1.28 33.67 33.47
N LEU A 101 -0.17 33.01 33.80
CA LEU A 101 0.92 32.69 32.87
C LEU A 101 1.03 31.17 32.71
N PRO A 102 0.17 30.53 31.88
CA PRO A 102 0.26 29.09 31.63
C PRO A 102 1.64 28.74 31.05
N GLN A 103 2.21 27.64 31.53
CA GLN A 103 3.41 27.04 30.91
C GLN A 103 3.07 26.14 29.72
N SER A 104 1.81 25.70 29.62
CA SER A 104 1.32 24.81 28.57
C SER A 104 -0.16 25.06 28.33
N THR A 105 -0.58 24.97 27.06
CA THR A 105 -1.99 24.93 26.65
C THR A 105 -2.37 23.60 26.01
N LYS A 106 -1.54 22.57 26.24
CA LYS A 106 -1.69 21.25 25.64
C LYS A 106 -3.10 20.69 25.87
N ASN A 107 -3.76 20.32 24.77
CA ASN A 107 -5.08 19.70 24.76
C ASN A 107 -6.22 20.50 25.44
N TRP A 108 -6.07 21.82 25.67
CA TRP A 108 -7.06 22.60 26.41
C TRP A 108 -8.49 22.55 25.82
N PHE A 109 -8.62 22.44 24.49
CA PHE A 109 -9.90 22.28 23.81
C PHE A 109 -10.01 20.96 23.04
N LEU A 110 -9.19 19.97 23.38
CA LEU A 110 -9.19 18.65 22.74
C LEU A 110 -10.59 18.04 22.68
N ASN A 111 -11.03 17.68 21.48
CA ASN A 111 -12.24 16.93 21.18
C ASN A 111 -13.54 17.61 21.68
N LEU A 112 -13.55 18.94 21.77
CA LEU A 112 -14.74 19.76 21.99
C LEU A 112 -15.51 19.96 20.68
N LYS A 113 -16.05 18.87 20.13
CA LYS A 113 -16.62 18.82 18.76
C LYS A 113 -17.69 19.87 18.47
N LYS A 114 -18.41 20.36 19.49
CA LYS A 114 -19.47 21.36 19.34
C LYS A 114 -19.04 22.80 19.65
N LEU A 115 -17.78 23.05 20.00
CA LEU A 115 -17.26 24.40 20.26
C LEU A 115 -17.38 25.24 18.98
N LYS A 116 -18.07 26.38 19.08
CA LYS A 116 -18.32 27.29 17.96
C LYS A 116 -17.54 28.59 18.07
N LYS A 117 -17.27 29.05 19.30
CA LYS A 117 -16.61 30.33 19.57
C LYS A 117 -15.84 30.29 20.88
N ILE A 118 -14.80 31.12 20.95
CA ILE A 118 -14.01 31.37 22.13
C ILE A 118 -14.01 32.88 22.38
N GLU A 119 -14.58 33.31 23.49
CA GLU A 119 -14.71 34.71 23.85
C GLU A 119 -13.60 35.13 24.82
N GLY A 120 -13.15 36.38 24.70
CA GLY A 120 -12.13 36.93 25.59
C GLY A 120 -10.75 36.31 25.43
N LEU A 121 -10.45 35.67 24.29
CA LEU A 121 -9.17 34.99 24.06
C LEU A 121 -7.94 35.93 24.19
N THR A 122 -8.15 37.24 24.08
CA THR A 122 -7.18 38.29 24.44
C THR A 122 -6.75 38.29 25.92
N ASN A 123 -7.49 37.63 26.80
CA ASN A 123 -7.15 37.44 28.22
C ASN A 123 -6.29 36.19 28.45
N LEU A 124 -6.01 35.38 27.42
CA LEU A 124 -5.04 34.29 27.52
C LEU A 124 -3.64 34.82 27.22
N ASN A 125 -2.79 34.94 28.23
CA ASN A 125 -1.40 35.35 28.05
C ASN A 125 -0.51 34.14 27.76
N THR A 126 -0.13 33.93 26.51
CA THR A 126 0.69 32.77 26.10
C THR A 126 2.19 33.01 26.18
N SER A 127 2.67 34.14 26.73
CA SER A 127 4.10 34.51 26.74
C SER A 127 5.03 33.50 27.44
N LYS A 128 4.51 32.57 28.25
CA LYS A 128 5.28 31.52 28.93
C LYS A 128 4.94 30.10 28.45
N VAL A 129 4.09 29.98 27.44
CA VAL A 129 3.69 28.68 26.90
C VAL A 129 4.83 28.09 26.08
N THR A 130 5.23 26.86 26.40
CA THR A 130 6.25 26.12 25.66
C THR A 130 5.68 25.04 24.75
N THR A 131 4.42 24.65 24.93
CA THR A 131 3.73 23.69 24.07
C THR A 131 2.26 24.07 23.90
N MET A 132 1.83 24.09 22.64
CA MET A 132 0.45 24.29 22.21
C MET A 132 -0.12 23.00 21.59
N SER A 133 0.51 21.84 21.81
CA SER A 133 0.10 20.62 21.13
C SER A 133 -1.34 20.22 21.42
N GLY A 134 -2.04 19.91 20.35
CA GLY A 134 -3.45 19.56 20.34
C GLY A 134 -4.40 20.57 20.98
N MET A 135 -4.00 21.85 21.09
CA MET A 135 -4.80 22.87 21.80
C MET A 135 -6.24 22.95 21.29
N PHE A 136 -6.47 22.85 19.97
CA PHE A 136 -7.80 22.87 19.34
C PHE A 136 -8.18 21.57 18.63
N THR A 137 -7.44 20.48 18.85
CA THR A 137 -7.69 19.19 18.19
C THR A 137 -9.16 18.80 18.25
N HIS A 138 -9.74 18.43 17.11
CA HIS A 138 -11.10 17.99 16.91
C HIS A 138 -12.18 19.00 17.34
N CYS A 139 -11.88 20.30 17.35
CA CYS A 139 -12.88 21.38 17.44
C CYS A 139 -13.66 21.55 16.12
N LYS A 140 -14.37 20.49 15.70
CA LYS A 140 -14.97 20.35 14.37
C LYS A 140 -15.94 21.47 13.95
N ASN A 141 -16.59 22.15 14.90
CA ASN A 141 -17.58 23.20 14.62
C ASN A 141 -17.03 24.62 14.68
N LEU A 142 -15.72 24.76 14.89
CA LEU A 142 -15.05 26.05 14.93
C LEU A 142 -14.81 26.52 13.48
N THR A 143 -15.31 27.71 13.13
CA THR A 143 -15.19 28.25 11.77
C THR A 143 -14.09 29.29 11.61
N SER A 144 -13.73 29.96 12.72
CA SER A 144 -12.71 31.01 12.80
C SER A 144 -12.14 31.10 14.22
N LEU A 145 -10.91 31.57 14.34
CA LEU A 145 -10.24 31.90 15.61
C LEU A 145 -9.50 33.23 15.47
N ASP A 146 -9.62 34.08 16.49
CA ASP A 146 -8.77 35.26 16.62
C ASP A 146 -7.58 34.92 17.53
N LEU A 147 -6.41 34.73 16.91
CA LEU A 147 -5.16 34.38 17.59
C LEU A 147 -4.20 35.57 17.67
N SER A 148 -4.66 36.80 17.40
CA SER A 148 -3.81 37.98 17.29
C SER A 148 -3.00 38.31 18.56
N ASN A 149 -3.46 37.90 19.74
CA ASN A 149 -2.73 38.13 21.01
C ASN A 149 -1.78 36.97 21.40
N PHE A 150 -1.66 35.93 20.57
CA PHE A 150 -0.78 34.81 20.89
C PHE A 150 0.68 35.24 20.73
N LYS A 151 1.42 35.06 21.81
CA LYS A 151 2.87 35.12 21.90
C LYS A 151 3.42 33.70 21.83
N THR A 152 4.11 33.37 20.76
CA THR A 152 4.58 32.00 20.47
C THR A 152 6.09 31.86 20.50
N GLU A 153 6.84 32.90 20.85
CA GLU A 153 8.30 32.94 20.83
C GLU A 153 8.96 31.86 21.69
N ASN A 154 8.27 31.32 22.71
CA ASN A 154 8.78 30.26 23.58
C ASN A 154 8.25 28.86 23.22
N VAL A 155 7.37 28.74 22.23
CA VAL A 155 6.71 27.48 21.87
C VAL A 155 7.68 26.58 21.12
N GLN A 156 7.82 25.34 21.58
CA GLN A 156 8.67 24.30 20.99
C GLN A 156 7.87 23.20 20.29
N ASP A 157 6.57 23.10 20.58
CA ASP A 157 5.71 22.02 20.09
C ASP A 157 4.32 22.59 19.72
N MET A 158 4.00 22.54 18.43
CA MET A 158 2.72 22.91 17.84
C MET A 158 2.03 21.70 17.18
N SER A 159 2.47 20.49 17.48
CA SER A 159 1.90 19.26 16.92
C SER A 159 0.39 19.20 17.17
N GLU A 160 -0.35 18.76 16.15
CA GLU A 160 -1.81 18.60 16.18
C GLU A 160 -2.62 19.88 16.53
N MET A 161 -2.02 21.09 16.59
CA MET A 161 -2.67 22.26 17.19
C MET A 161 -4.10 22.52 16.67
N PHE A 162 -4.34 22.30 15.38
CA PHE A 162 -5.65 22.41 14.73
C PHE A 162 -6.15 21.09 14.13
N TYR A 163 -5.56 19.94 14.47
CA TYR A 163 -5.90 18.64 13.89
C TYR A 163 -7.42 18.37 13.96
N GLY A 164 -8.05 18.15 12.81
CA GLY A 164 -9.45 17.75 12.72
C GLY A 164 -10.44 18.89 12.91
N CYS A 165 -10.00 20.15 12.80
CA CYS A 165 -10.87 21.33 12.75
C CYS A 165 -11.55 21.46 11.38
N GLN A 166 -12.42 20.51 11.05
CA GLN A 166 -12.98 20.32 9.70
C GLN A 166 -13.71 21.53 9.11
N ASN A 167 -14.34 22.38 9.94
CA ASN A 167 -15.08 23.57 9.47
C ASN A 167 -14.27 24.87 9.55
N LEU A 168 -13.01 24.82 9.93
CA LEU A 168 -12.14 25.99 9.97
C LEU A 168 -11.83 26.41 8.54
N THR A 169 -12.18 27.65 8.20
CA THR A 169 -12.06 28.16 6.82
C THR A 169 -10.82 29.01 6.62
N SER A 170 -10.48 29.86 7.59
CA SER A 170 -9.30 30.72 7.58
C SER A 170 -8.72 30.87 8.99
N LEU A 171 -7.41 31.10 9.08
CA LEU A 171 -6.70 31.47 10.31
C LEU A 171 -5.79 32.65 10.03
N ASN A 172 -5.78 33.64 10.92
CA ASN A 172 -4.74 34.66 10.92
C ASN A 172 -3.60 34.20 11.82
N LEU A 173 -2.44 33.91 11.22
CA LEU A 173 -1.22 33.46 11.90
C LEU A 173 -0.08 34.49 11.82
N SER A 174 -0.38 35.74 11.45
CA SER A 174 0.66 36.77 11.19
C SER A 174 1.56 37.09 12.39
N ASN A 175 1.08 36.85 13.61
CA ASN A 175 1.82 37.14 14.85
C ASN A 175 2.59 35.92 15.39
N PHE A 176 2.54 34.78 14.71
CA PHE A 176 3.25 33.59 15.14
C PHE A 176 4.74 33.74 14.85
N ASN A 177 5.56 33.72 15.90
CA ASN A 177 6.98 33.44 15.83
C ASN A 177 7.18 31.93 16.08
N THR A 178 7.68 31.21 15.09
CA THR A 178 7.89 29.75 15.15
C THR A 178 9.37 29.36 15.25
N GLU A 179 10.29 30.30 15.48
CA GLU A 179 11.74 30.07 15.45
C GLU A 179 12.19 28.94 16.39
N ASN A 180 11.52 28.75 17.53
CA ASN A 180 11.86 27.74 18.53
C ASN A 180 11.09 26.42 18.38
N VAL A 181 10.18 26.32 17.40
CA VAL A 181 9.33 25.15 17.21
C VAL A 181 10.14 24.00 16.61
N LYS A 182 10.04 22.82 17.24
CA LYS A 182 10.69 21.58 16.81
C LYS A 182 9.71 20.58 16.19
N ASP A 183 8.43 20.63 16.57
CA ASP A 183 7.41 19.70 16.09
C ASP A 183 6.18 20.47 15.58
N MET A 184 5.87 20.26 14.29
CA MET A 184 4.67 20.76 13.60
C MET A 184 3.84 19.62 13.00
N SER A 185 4.11 18.37 13.41
CA SER A 185 3.38 17.21 12.90
C SER A 185 1.87 17.34 13.11
N GLU A 186 1.09 16.94 12.12
CA GLU A 186 -0.37 16.99 12.13
C GLU A 186 -1.02 18.37 12.40
N MET A 187 -0.26 19.48 12.38
CA MET A 187 -0.74 20.79 12.86
C MET A 187 -2.07 21.22 12.22
N PHE A 188 -2.27 20.97 10.92
CA PHE A 188 -3.49 21.26 10.18
C PHE A 188 -4.16 20.00 9.60
N ARG A 189 -3.78 18.80 10.05
CA ARG A 189 -4.36 17.55 9.57
C ARG A 189 -5.88 17.58 9.63
N GLY A 190 -6.58 17.12 8.60
CA GLY A 190 -8.03 17.02 8.55
C GLY A 190 -8.79 18.35 8.59
N CYS A 191 -8.12 19.49 8.39
CA CYS A 191 -8.77 20.80 8.20
C CYS A 191 -9.35 20.91 6.78
N GLN A 192 -10.38 20.11 6.51
CA GLN A 192 -10.92 19.88 5.15
C GLN A 192 -11.36 21.16 4.43
N ASN A 193 -11.91 22.14 5.15
CA ASN A 193 -12.43 23.39 4.58
C ASN A 193 -11.43 24.55 4.58
N LEU A 194 -10.17 24.31 4.94
CA LEU A 194 -9.18 25.36 5.03
C LEU A 194 -8.84 25.90 3.63
N THR A 195 -9.00 27.21 3.45
CA THR A 195 -8.52 27.92 2.26
C THR A 195 -7.02 28.24 2.41
N PRO A 196 -6.32 28.71 1.36
CA PRO A 196 -4.91 29.08 1.46
C PRO A 196 -4.59 29.93 2.70
N LEU A 197 -3.58 29.49 3.44
CA LEU A 197 -3.08 30.14 4.65
C LEU A 197 -1.95 31.10 4.30
N ASP A 198 -1.88 32.22 5.02
CA ASP A 198 -0.67 33.03 5.06
C ASP A 198 0.28 32.46 6.12
N LEU A 199 1.39 31.88 5.64
CA LEU A 199 2.46 31.31 6.46
C LEU A 199 3.76 32.11 6.36
N SER A 200 3.72 33.35 5.87
CA SER A 200 4.93 34.13 5.59
C SER A 200 5.82 34.39 6.83
N ASN A 201 5.25 34.35 8.04
CA ASN A 201 5.99 34.58 9.28
C ASN A 201 6.58 33.31 9.90
N PHE A 202 6.36 32.14 9.28
CA PHE A 202 6.89 30.89 9.80
C PHE A 202 8.39 30.80 9.52
N ASN A 203 9.18 30.74 10.59
CA ASN A 203 10.56 30.26 10.56
C ASN A 203 10.55 28.78 10.96
N THR A 204 10.93 27.90 10.05
CA THR A 204 10.93 26.44 10.28
C THR A 204 12.33 25.84 10.45
N GLU A 205 13.37 26.66 10.59
CA GLU A 205 14.77 26.20 10.61
C GLU A 205 15.03 25.13 11.68
N ASN A 206 14.36 25.20 12.84
CA ASN A 206 14.54 24.27 13.96
C ASN A 206 13.55 23.10 13.96
N VAL A 207 12.64 23.02 12.98
CA VAL A 207 11.61 21.98 12.92
C VAL A 207 12.25 20.65 12.51
N GLN A 208 11.96 19.61 13.28
CA GLN A 208 12.46 18.24 13.08
C GLN A 208 11.36 17.31 12.53
N ASN A 209 10.08 17.61 12.79
CA ASN A 209 8.96 16.79 12.35
C ASN A 209 7.85 17.63 11.70
N MET A 210 7.52 17.31 10.44
CA MET A 210 6.43 17.88 9.66
C MET A 210 5.45 16.81 9.15
N SER A 211 5.50 15.59 9.69
CA SER A 211 4.64 14.49 9.22
C SER A 211 3.17 14.87 9.31
N GLU A 212 2.39 14.54 8.28
CA GLU A 212 0.95 14.78 8.21
C GLU A 212 0.51 16.25 8.40
N MET A 213 1.41 17.24 8.32
CA MET A 213 1.12 18.64 8.70
C MET A 213 -0.11 19.21 8.00
N PHE A 214 -0.30 18.94 6.70
CA PHE A 214 -1.46 19.38 5.90
C PHE A 214 -2.35 18.23 5.44
N ARG A 215 -2.16 17.03 5.97
CA ARG A 215 -2.87 15.84 5.50
C ARG A 215 -4.39 16.02 5.54
N GLY A 216 -5.09 15.78 4.44
CA GLY A 216 -6.54 15.84 4.34
C GLY A 216 -7.10 17.26 4.30
N CYS A 217 -6.28 18.27 4.02
CA CYS A 217 -6.72 19.64 3.68
C CYS A 217 -7.29 19.69 2.25
N GLN A 218 -8.43 19.02 2.05
CA GLN A 218 -8.98 18.72 0.73
C GLN A 218 -9.39 19.94 -0.09
N ASN A 219 -9.74 21.08 0.53
CA ASN A 219 -10.09 22.32 -0.19
C ASN A 219 -8.91 23.28 -0.44
N LEU A 220 -7.70 22.90 -0.02
CA LEU A 220 -6.53 23.74 -0.19
C LEU A 220 -6.09 23.72 -1.66
N THR A 221 -6.21 24.85 -2.35
CA THR A 221 -5.87 24.96 -3.78
C THR A 221 -4.43 25.36 -4.04
N SER A 222 -3.81 26.06 -3.08
CA SER A 222 -2.43 26.53 -3.12
C SER A 222 -1.87 26.72 -1.72
N LEU A 223 -0.55 26.62 -1.58
CA LEU A 223 0.21 26.98 -0.38
C LEU A 223 1.47 27.74 -0.81
N ASP A 224 1.73 28.86 -0.16
CA ASP A 224 3.03 29.52 -0.23
C ASP A 224 3.91 28.98 0.89
N LEU A 225 4.98 28.28 0.51
CA LEU A 225 5.97 27.68 1.41
C LEU A 225 7.36 28.30 1.22
N SER A 226 7.45 29.49 0.62
CA SER A 226 8.75 30.10 0.28
C SER A 226 9.64 30.34 1.51
N ASN A 227 9.07 30.50 2.70
CA ASN A 227 9.84 30.76 3.92
C ASN A 227 10.19 29.49 4.71
N PHE A 228 9.79 28.31 4.22
CA PHE A 228 10.12 27.06 4.87
C PHE A 228 11.59 26.69 4.60
N ASN A 229 12.37 26.61 5.67
CA ASN A 229 13.66 25.94 5.71
C ASN A 229 13.45 24.55 6.32
N THR A 230 13.71 23.49 5.55
CA THR A 230 13.50 22.10 6.01
C THR A 230 14.79 21.34 6.26
N GLU A 231 15.95 22.02 6.36
CA GLU A 231 17.25 21.36 6.50
C GLU A 231 17.34 20.41 7.69
N ASN A 232 16.66 20.71 8.80
CA ASN A 232 16.68 19.89 10.02
C ASN A 232 15.51 18.90 10.12
N VAL A 233 14.61 18.84 9.13
CA VAL A 233 13.44 17.97 9.15
C VAL A 233 13.86 16.53 8.90
N GLN A 234 13.43 15.62 9.77
CA GLN A 234 13.72 14.19 9.70
C GLN A 234 12.52 13.37 9.19
N ASN A 235 11.29 13.89 9.33
CA ASN A 235 10.07 13.20 8.92
C ASN A 235 9.13 14.15 8.17
N MET A 236 8.81 13.79 6.92
CA MET A 236 7.85 14.45 6.04
C MET A 236 6.76 13.48 5.54
N SER A 237 6.61 12.32 6.19
CA SER A 237 5.63 11.33 5.78
C SER A 237 4.23 11.93 5.77
N GLU A 238 3.47 11.62 4.72
CA GLU A 238 2.08 12.04 4.54
C GLU A 238 1.83 13.57 4.63
N MET A 239 2.85 14.42 4.52
CA MET A 239 2.73 15.88 4.77
C MET A 239 1.59 16.54 3.98
N PHE A 240 1.39 16.13 2.72
CA PHE A 240 0.33 16.61 1.83
C PHE A 240 -0.65 15.50 1.42
N PHE A 241 -0.73 14.41 2.19
CA PHE A 241 -1.61 13.29 1.87
C PHE A 241 -3.07 13.76 1.75
N ASP A 242 -3.81 13.35 0.72
CA ASP A 242 -5.19 13.74 0.42
C ASP A 242 -5.44 15.27 0.34
N CYS A 243 -4.43 16.05 -0.03
CA CYS A 243 -4.61 17.45 -0.44
C CYS A 243 -5.12 17.53 -1.90
N SER A 244 -6.28 16.93 -2.16
CA SER A 244 -6.75 16.62 -3.52
C SER A 244 -7.06 17.84 -4.40
N SER A 245 -7.27 19.02 -3.82
CA SER A 245 -7.47 20.27 -4.59
C SER A 245 -6.20 21.03 -4.94
N LEU A 246 -5.02 20.64 -4.43
CA LEU A 246 -3.77 21.32 -4.76
C LEU A 246 -3.47 21.13 -6.25
N THR A 247 -3.32 22.23 -6.99
CA THR A 247 -2.98 22.20 -8.42
C THR A 247 -1.49 22.37 -8.68
N SER A 248 -0.79 23.05 -7.77
CA SER A 248 0.65 23.32 -7.83
C SER A 248 1.22 23.49 -6.42
N LEU A 249 2.49 23.15 -6.25
CA LEU A 249 3.21 23.35 -5.01
C LEU A 249 4.66 23.73 -5.32
N ASP A 250 5.11 24.88 -4.83
CA ASP A 250 6.50 25.28 -4.93
C ASP A 250 7.29 24.74 -3.74
N LEU A 251 8.27 23.90 -4.04
CA LEU A 251 9.14 23.23 -3.06
C LEU A 251 10.62 23.61 -3.27
N SER A 252 10.89 24.73 -3.94
CA SER A 252 12.27 25.14 -4.25
C SER A 252 13.15 25.36 -3.01
N ASN A 253 12.56 25.64 -1.84
CA ASN A 253 13.31 25.87 -0.60
C ASN A 253 13.38 24.63 0.32
N PHE A 254 12.77 23.52 -0.10
CA PHE A 254 12.86 22.27 0.64
C PHE A 254 14.25 21.66 0.44
N ASN A 255 14.86 21.25 1.56
CA ASN A 255 16.02 20.39 1.63
C ASN A 255 15.61 19.06 2.29
N ALA A 256 15.88 17.97 1.60
CA ALA A 256 15.53 16.61 2.02
C ALA A 256 16.69 15.81 2.65
N GLU A 257 17.89 16.40 2.74
CA GLU A 257 19.13 15.67 3.07
C GLU A 257 19.03 14.88 4.39
N ASN A 258 18.37 15.42 5.41
CA ASN A 258 18.21 14.77 6.72
C ASN A 258 16.92 13.96 6.88
N VAL A 259 16.08 13.89 5.84
CA VAL A 259 14.78 13.21 5.90
C VAL A 259 14.98 11.70 5.83
N GLN A 260 14.34 10.98 6.74
CA GLN A 260 14.39 9.51 6.85
C GLN A 260 13.12 8.84 6.33
N ASP A 261 11.98 9.55 6.36
CA ASP A 261 10.67 9.05 5.91
C ASP A 261 9.93 10.11 5.07
N MET A 262 9.57 9.73 3.84
CA MET A 262 8.73 10.50 2.91
C MET A 262 7.55 9.67 2.39
N SER A 263 7.22 8.57 3.08
CA SER A 263 6.13 7.70 2.67
C SER A 263 4.83 8.49 2.52
N ALA A 264 4.15 8.25 1.41
CA ALA A 264 2.88 8.87 1.07
C ALA A 264 2.83 10.43 1.11
N MET A 265 3.97 11.11 1.02
CA MET A 265 4.06 12.58 1.15
C MET A 265 3.07 13.35 0.25
N PHE A 266 2.87 12.90 -1.00
CA PHE A 266 1.94 13.51 -1.97
C PHE A 266 0.75 12.62 -2.32
N SER A 267 0.61 11.48 -1.65
CA SER A 267 -0.44 10.50 -1.90
C SER A 267 -1.84 11.15 -1.90
N GLY A 268 -2.65 10.93 -2.93
CA GLY A 268 -4.00 11.50 -3.05
C GLY A 268 -4.06 12.97 -3.52
N CYS A 269 -2.93 13.58 -3.92
CA CYS A 269 -2.89 14.90 -4.56
C CYS A 269 -3.39 14.82 -6.02
N GLN A 270 -4.66 14.48 -6.21
CA GLN A 270 -5.23 14.10 -7.51
C GLN A 270 -5.20 15.22 -8.57
N ASN A 271 -5.25 16.49 -8.18
CA ASN A 271 -5.26 17.64 -9.11
C ASN A 271 -3.86 18.23 -9.39
N LEU A 272 -2.81 17.70 -8.75
CA LEU A 272 -1.45 18.21 -8.92
C LEU A 272 -0.93 17.82 -10.31
N THR A 273 -0.60 18.80 -11.14
CA THR A 273 -0.18 18.54 -12.54
C THR A 273 1.33 18.42 -12.71
N SER A 274 2.10 19.07 -11.83
CA SER A 274 3.56 19.07 -11.85
C SER A 274 4.14 19.27 -10.45
N LEU A 275 5.33 18.71 -10.22
CA LEU A 275 6.14 18.91 -9.02
C LEU A 275 7.60 19.15 -9.41
N ASN A 276 8.21 20.18 -8.83
CA ASN A 276 9.66 20.34 -8.90
C ASN A 276 10.29 19.74 -7.64
N LEU A 277 11.04 18.66 -7.81
CA LEU A 277 11.72 17.93 -6.72
C LEU A 277 13.24 17.99 -6.86
N SER A 278 13.79 19.03 -7.52
CA SER A 278 15.23 19.14 -7.75
C SER A 278 16.06 19.18 -6.46
N ASN A 279 15.49 19.62 -5.33
CA ASN A 279 16.22 19.73 -4.06
C ASN A 279 15.97 18.54 -3.12
N PHE A 280 15.32 17.49 -3.61
CA PHE A 280 15.05 16.27 -2.85
C PHE A 280 16.20 15.27 -3.01
N ASN A 281 17.29 15.47 -2.26
CA ASN A 281 18.28 14.41 -2.03
C ASN A 281 17.74 13.42 -1.00
N ALA A 282 17.41 12.22 -1.44
CA ALA A 282 16.78 11.20 -0.60
C ALA A 282 17.77 10.17 0.00
N GLU A 283 19.06 10.51 0.11
CA GLU A 283 20.11 9.60 0.55
C GLU A 283 19.81 8.89 1.89
N ASN A 284 19.20 9.58 2.84
CA ASN A 284 18.87 9.03 4.16
C ASN A 284 17.47 8.39 4.26
N VAL A 285 16.68 8.44 3.19
CA VAL A 285 15.30 7.93 3.18
C VAL A 285 15.29 6.41 3.13
N GLN A 286 14.54 5.79 4.05
CA GLN A 286 14.39 4.32 4.11
C GLN A 286 13.04 3.83 3.56
N ASN A 287 12.02 4.70 3.56
CA ASN A 287 10.66 4.37 3.11
C ASN A 287 10.15 5.43 2.13
N MET A 288 9.83 5.00 0.90
CA MET A 288 9.20 5.82 -0.15
C MET A 288 7.87 5.24 -0.62
N SER A 289 7.32 4.29 0.14
CA SER A 289 6.05 3.66 -0.22
C SER A 289 4.95 4.72 -0.39
N LYS A 290 4.12 4.53 -1.41
CA LYS A 290 2.97 5.40 -1.74
C LYS A 290 3.29 6.87 -2.01
N MET A 291 4.55 7.28 -2.16
CA MET A 291 4.94 8.72 -2.23
C MET A 291 4.08 9.55 -3.21
N PHE A 292 3.72 8.98 -4.37
CA PHE A 292 2.85 9.58 -5.39
C PHE A 292 1.58 8.76 -5.65
N TRP A 293 1.10 7.98 -4.68
CA TRP A 293 -0.11 7.16 -4.82
C TRP A 293 -1.31 8.03 -5.23
N ASP A 294 -1.98 7.65 -6.32
CA ASP A 294 -3.15 8.33 -6.89
C ASP A 294 -2.95 9.83 -7.19
N CYS A 295 -1.71 10.25 -7.48
CA CYS A 295 -1.43 11.56 -8.09
C CYS A 295 -1.84 11.57 -9.58
N SER A 296 -3.13 11.36 -9.83
CA SER A 296 -3.65 10.97 -11.14
C SER A 296 -3.52 12.02 -12.24
N SER A 297 -3.32 13.30 -11.90
CA SER A 297 -3.10 14.40 -12.86
C SER A 297 -1.63 14.72 -13.15
N LEU A 298 -0.66 14.10 -12.45
CA LEU A 298 0.76 14.33 -12.72
C LEU A 298 1.11 13.84 -14.13
N THR A 299 1.60 14.74 -14.99
CA THR A 299 1.97 14.40 -16.38
C THR A 299 3.44 14.03 -16.53
N SER A 300 4.29 14.56 -15.66
CA SER A 300 5.74 14.32 -15.65
C SER A 300 6.31 14.46 -14.24
N LEU A 301 7.35 13.69 -13.94
CA LEU A 301 8.14 13.80 -12.72
C LEU A 301 9.63 13.73 -13.08
N ASN A 302 10.41 14.69 -12.59
CA ASN A 302 11.87 14.62 -12.62
C ASN A 302 12.38 14.15 -11.26
N LEU A 303 12.99 12.97 -11.23
CA LEU A 303 13.51 12.33 -10.02
C LEU A 303 15.03 12.13 -10.07
N SER A 304 15.75 12.86 -10.95
CA SER A 304 17.20 12.65 -11.18
C SER A 304 18.07 12.84 -9.94
N ASN A 305 17.59 13.59 -8.95
CA ASN A 305 18.33 13.92 -7.74
C ASN A 305 18.03 12.97 -6.56
N PHE A 306 17.17 11.97 -6.77
CA PHE A 306 16.87 10.96 -5.75
C PHE A 306 18.02 9.95 -5.64
N ASN A 307 18.70 9.93 -4.50
CA ASN A 307 19.61 8.85 -4.13
C ASN A 307 18.85 7.81 -3.31
N THR A 308 18.48 6.67 -3.90
CA THR A 308 17.62 5.66 -3.26
C THR A 308 18.38 4.51 -2.59
N GLU A 309 19.69 4.64 -2.39
CA GLU A 309 20.58 3.58 -1.88
C GLU A 309 20.11 2.91 -0.57
N ASN A 310 19.42 3.65 0.28
CA ASN A 310 18.98 3.20 1.60
C ASN A 310 17.50 2.78 1.66
N VAL A 311 16.76 2.91 0.55
CA VAL A 311 15.34 2.61 0.49
C VAL A 311 15.11 1.09 0.54
N LYS A 312 14.18 0.65 1.40
CA LYS A 312 13.78 -0.75 1.55
C LYS A 312 12.40 -1.06 1.00
N ASP A 313 11.50 -0.08 1.00
CA ASP A 313 10.12 -0.22 0.53
C ASP A 313 9.77 0.87 -0.50
N MET A 314 9.42 0.42 -1.71
CA MET A 314 8.94 1.25 -2.83
C MET A 314 7.52 0.83 -3.27
N SER A 315 6.79 0.09 -2.44
CA SER A 315 5.45 -0.37 -2.77
C SER A 315 4.51 0.80 -3.04
N TYR A 316 3.66 0.65 -4.06
CA TYR A 316 2.68 1.63 -4.50
C TYR A 316 3.23 3.03 -4.87
N MET A 317 4.54 3.22 -5.02
CA MET A 317 5.16 4.55 -5.13
C MET A 317 4.52 5.43 -6.21
N PHE A 318 4.15 4.86 -7.36
CA PHE A 318 3.50 5.54 -8.48
C PHE A 318 2.11 4.96 -8.82
N TYR A 319 1.52 4.18 -7.91
CA TYR A 319 0.21 3.56 -8.13
C TYR A 319 -0.83 4.62 -8.53
N GLY A 320 -1.63 4.37 -9.55
CA GLY A 320 -2.71 5.25 -9.96
C GLY A 320 -2.27 6.60 -10.55
N CYS A 321 -0.98 6.79 -10.88
CA CYS A 321 -0.47 7.94 -11.63
C CYS A 321 -0.90 7.87 -13.11
N LYS A 322 -2.20 7.96 -13.36
CA LYS A 322 -2.84 7.68 -14.66
C LYS A 322 -2.36 8.59 -15.78
N SER A 323 -1.93 9.82 -15.49
CA SER A 323 -1.51 10.81 -16.50
C SER A 323 -0.02 10.79 -16.83
N LEU A 324 0.82 10.07 -16.09
CA LEU A 324 2.25 9.98 -16.39
C LEU A 324 2.47 9.29 -17.73
N THR A 325 3.17 9.96 -18.66
CA THR A 325 3.46 9.42 -20.00
C THR A 325 4.84 8.77 -20.09
N SER A 326 5.78 9.24 -19.29
CA SER A 326 7.15 8.74 -19.22
C SER A 326 7.73 8.89 -17.82
N LEU A 327 8.58 7.96 -17.41
CA LEU A 327 9.33 8.05 -16.17
C LEU A 327 10.76 7.53 -16.36
N ASP A 328 11.74 8.32 -15.98
CA ASP A 328 13.15 7.94 -15.98
C ASP A 328 13.62 7.67 -14.55
N LEU A 329 13.95 6.42 -14.25
CA LEU A 329 14.45 5.98 -12.93
C LEU A 329 15.86 5.40 -13.02
N SER A 330 16.62 5.75 -14.05
CA SER A 330 18.01 5.27 -14.19
C SER A 330 18.92 5.66 -13.03
N ASN A 331 18.62 6.69 -12.24
CA ASN A 331 19.40 7.03 -11.05
C ASN A 331 19.04 6.21 -9.81
N PHE A 332 17.98 5.39 -9.85
CA PHE A 332 17.53 4.63 -8.70
C PHE A 332 18.47 3.45 -8.45
N LYS A 333 19.00 3.40 -7.22
CA LYS A 333 19.73 2.29 -6.62
C LYS A 333 18.74 1.46 -5.81
N THR A 334 18.50 0.21 -6.18
CA THR A 334 17.44 -0.63 -5.58
C THR A 334 17.96 -1.87 -4.87
N GLU A 335 19.27 -1.97 -4.63
CA GLU A 335 19.93 -3.16 -4.07
C GLU A 335 19.35 -3.55 -2.70
N LYS A 336 18.87 -2.59 -1.90
CA LYS A 336 18.29 -2.84 -0.57
C LYS A 336 16.76 -2.98 -0.58
N VAL A 337 16.11 -2.82 -1.73
CA VAL A 337 14.65 -2.85 -1.82
C VAL A 337 14.15 -4.29 -1.69
N GLN A 338 13.18 -4.49 -0.81
CA GLN A 338 12.57 -5.79 -0.54
C GLN A 338 11.14 -5.89 -1.09
N ASN A 339 10.45 -4.75 -1.25
CA ASN A 339 9.05 -4.68 -1.63
C ASN A 339 8.81 -3.68 -2.77
N MET A 340 8.32 -4.18 -3.91
CA MET A 340 7.91 -3.41 -5.10
C MET A 340 6.44 -3.66 -5.47
N TYR A 341 5.64 -4.15 -4.51
CA TYR A 341 4.21 -4.42 -4.69
C TYR A 341 3.48 -3.21 -5.30
N GLU A 342 2.79 -3.42 -6.42
CA GLU A 342 1.98 -2.40 -7.12
C GLU A 342 2.70 -1.08 -7.47
N MET A 343 4.04 -1.08 -7.57
CA MET A 343 4.83 0.16 -7.70
C MET A 343 4.37 1.08 -8.85
N PHE A 344 4.00 0.52 -10.01
CA PHE A 344 3.52 1.26 -11.18
C PHE A 344 2.07 0.92 -11.56
N SER A 345 1.35 0.20 -10.70
CA SER A 345 0.00 -0.28 -11.02
C SER A 345 -0.95 0.88 -11.33
N GLY A 346 -1.71 0.77 -12.42
CA GLY A 346 -2.66 1.80 -12.86
C GLY A 346 -2.02 3.01 -13.54
N CYS A 347 -0.72 2.99 -13.87
CA CYS A 347 -0.08 4.00 -14.73
C CYS A 347 -0.49 3.85 -16.21
N GLN A 348 -1.78 4.07 -16.48
CA GLN A 348 -2.44 3.70 -17.75
C GLN A 348 -1.81 4.38 -18.98
N ASN A 349 -1.37 5.63 -18.86
CA ASN A 349 -0.78 6.39 -19.97
C ASN A 349 0.74 6.25 -20.11
N LEU A 350 1.40 5.43 -19.27
CA LEU A 350 2.84 5.27 -19.33
C LEU A 350 3.25 4.57 -20.62
N THR A 351 4.04 5.24 -21.44
CA THR A 351 4.55 4.72 -22.73
C THR A 351 6.04 4.40 -22.69
N SER A 352 6.79 5.05 -21.80
CA SER A 352 8.23 4.85 -21.61
C SER A 352 8.56 4.78 -20.12
N LEU A 353 9.29 3.73 -19.72
CA LEU A 353 9.75 3.54 -18.35
C LEU A 353 11.20 3.05 -18.39
N ASN A 354 12.12 3.86 -17.84
CA ASN A 354 13.54 3.49 -17.78
C ASN A 354 13.88 2.90 -16.41
N LEU A 355 14.21 1.60 -16.39
CA LEU A 355 14.59 0.83 -15.20
C LEU A 355 16.04 0.33 -15.27
N SER A 356 16.90 0.97 -16.08
CA SER A 356 18.20 0.41 -16.46
C SER A 356 19.14 0.10 -15.28
N ASN A 357 18.98 0.74 -14.13
CA ASN A 357 19.85 0.52 -12.96
C ASN A 357 19.16 -0.24 -11.82
N PHE A 358 17.97 -0.78 -12.06
CA PHE A 358 17.29 -1.60 -11.05
C PHE A 358 18.08 -2.89 -10.82
N ASN A 359 18.47 -3.12 -9.57
CA ASN A 359 18.90 -4.41 -9.04
C ASN A 359 17.78 -4.95 -8.15
N THR A 360 17.18 -6.08 -8.53
CA THR A 360 16.06 -6.68 -7.79
C THR A 360 16.43 -7.94 -7.03
N GLU A 361 17.72 -8.21 -6.82
CA GLU A 361 18.18 -9.46 -6.18
C GLU A 361 17.59 -9.68 -4.78
N ASN A 362 17.30 -8.62 -4.03
CA ASN A 362 16.74 -8.71 -2.66
C ASN A 362 15.22 -8.54 -2.60
N VAL A 363 14.55 -8.36 -3.76
CA VAL A 363 13.10 -8.14 -3.81
C VAL A 363 12.36 -9.45 -3.58
N GLN A 364 11.41 -9.44 -2.64
CA GLN A 364 10.59 -10.60 -2.29
C GLN A 364 9.18 -10.52 -2.88
N ASN A 365 8.67 -9.30 -3.14
CA ASN A 365 7.31 -9.07 -3.61
C ASN A 365 7.27 -8.09 -4.80
N MET A 366 6.82 -8.60 -5.94
CA MET A 366 6.56 -7.87 -7.19
C MET A 366 5.12 -8.05 -7.69
N ASN A 367 4.20 -8.50 -6.83
CA ASN A 367 2.79 -8.64 -7.23
C ASN A 367 2.28 -7.33 -7.83
N LEU A 368 1.59 -7.45 -8.96
CA LEU A 368 0.91 -6.34 -9.63
C LEU A 368 1.82 -5.15 -10.00
N MET A 369 3.14 -5.31 -10.03
CA MET A 369 4.10 -4.20 -10.19
C MET A 369 3.79 -3.30 -11.40
N PHE A 370 3.36 -3.88 -12.52
CA PHE A 370 2.97 -3.17 -13.75
C PHE A 370 1.50 -3.37 -14.12
N TYR A 371 0.65 -3.76 -13.17
CA TYR A 371 -0.77 -4.02 -13.42
C TYR A 371 -1.45 -2.82 -14.09
N GLY A 372 -2.14 -3.03 -15.20
CA GLY A 372 -2.91 -1.98 -15.87
C GLY A 372 -2.06 -0.86 -16.49
N CYS A 373 -0.77 -1.07 -16.73
CA CYS A 373 0.07 -0.20 -17.56
C CYS A 373 -0.28 -0.37 -19.06
N GLN A 374 -1.50 0.05 -19.43
CA GLN A 374 -2.13 -0.29 -20.70
C GLN A 374 -1.38 0.21 -21.93
N ASN A 375 -0.70 1.35 -21.84
CA ASN A 375 -0.01 1.98 -22.98
C ASN A 375 1.49 1.64 -23.09
N LEU A 376 2.03 0.81 -22.19
CA LEU A 376 3.40 0.31 -22.36
C LEU A 376 3.46 -0.62 -23.58
N THR A 377 4.39 -0.33 -24.49
CA THR A 377 4.61 -1.13 -25.71
C THR A 377 5.82 -2.06 -25.60
N SER A 378 6.80 -1.66 -24.80
CA SER A 378 8.01 -2.41 -24.48
C SER A 378 8.43 -2.12 -23.04
N LEU A 379 9.13 -3.05 -22.42
CA LEU A 379 9.73 -2.88 -21.10
C LEU A 379 11.05 -3.65 -21.05
N ASP A 380 12.14 -2.95 -20.72
CA ASP A 380 13.44 -3.57 -20.51
C ASP A 380 13.56 -4.05 -19.07
N LEU A 381 13.68 -5.36 -18.89
CA LEU A 381 13.84 -6.04 -17.62
C LEU A 381 15.17 -6.81 -17.56
N SER A 382 16.14 -6.46 -18.40
CA SER A 382 17.42 -7.17 -18.49
C SER A 382 18.21 -7.19 -17.18
N ASN A 383 18.01 -6.22 -16.27
CA ASN A 383 18.69 -6.18 -14.97
C ASN A 383 17.86 -6.79 -13.82
N PHE A 384 16.67 -7.30 -14.09
CA PHE A 384 15.85 -7.93 -13.07
C PHE A 384 16.37 -9.34 -12.76
N ASN A 385 16.52 -9.62 -11.47
CA ASN A 385 16.74 -10.94 -10.90
C ASN A 385 15.52 -11.31 -10.03
N ALA A 386 14.91 -12.46 -10.30
CA ALA A 386 13.73 -12.96 -9.58
C ALA A 386 14.04 -14.09 -8.59
N GLU A 387 15.31 -14.38 -8.30
CA GLU A 387 15.74 -15.51 -7.46
C GLU A 387 15.07 -15.52 -6.08
N ASN A 388 15.00 -14.36 -5.41
CA ASN A 388 14.40 -14.23 -4.08
C ASN A 388 12.91 -13.82 -4.10
N VAL A 389 12.30 -13.70 -5.28
CA VAL A 389 10.89 -13.30 -5.41
C VAL A 389 10.00 -14.46 -5.01
N GLN A 390 9.08 -14.20 -4.07
CA GLN A 390 8.08 -15.17 -3.62
C GLN A 390 6.72 -14.93 -4.27
N TYR A 391 6.40 -13.67 -4.55
CA TYR A 391 5.10 -13.22 -5.05
C TYR A 391 5.27 -12.34 -6.30
N MET A 392 4.76 -12.80 -7.46
CA MET A 392 4.73 -12.04 -8.72
C MET A 392 3.45 -12.25 -9.55
N GLY A 393 2.36 -12.60 -8.86
CA GLY A 393 1.03 -12.70 -9.46
C GLY A 393 0.59 -11.37 -10.05
N SER A 394 -0.13 -11.45 -11.18
CA SER A 394 -0.65 -10.30 -11.93
C SER A 394 0.38 -9.22 -12.28
N MET A 395 1.68 -9.52 -12.25
CA MET A 395 2.75 -8.52 -12.44
C MET A 395 2.59 -7.69 -13.72
N PHE A 396 2.11 -8.30 -14.82
CA PHE A 396 1.85 -7.65 -16.10
C PHE A 396 0.37 -7.69 -16.51
N GLU A 397 -0.54 -7.98 -15.58
CA GLU A 397 -1.96 -8.09 -15.93
C GLU A 397 -2.48 -6.77 -16.52
N ALA A 398 -3.25 -6.86 -17.60
CA ALA A 398 -3.80 -5.75 -18.37
C ALA A 398 -2.78 -4.80 -19.02
N CYS A 399 -1.53 -5.26 -19.25
CA CYS A 399 -0.57 -4.60 -20.14
C CYS A 399 -0.93 -4.83 -21.63
N GLN A 400 -2.03 -4.23 -22.07
CA GLN A 400 -2.69 -4.56 -23.34
C GLN A 400 -1.84 -4.25 -24.58
N ASN A 401 -0.96 -3.24 -24.54
CA ASN A 401 -0.14 -2.84 -25.69
C ASN A 401 1.26 -3.45 -25.75
N LEU A 402 1.63 -4.26 -24.76
CA LEU A 402 2.94 -4.89 -24.69
C LEU A 402 3.06 -5.98 -25.77
N THR A 403 4.03 -5.83 -26.68
CA THR A 403 4.19 -6.78 -27.81
C THR A 403 5.18 -7.90 -27.54
N SER A 404 6.16 -7.66 -26.66
CA SER A 404 7.21 -8.61 -26.28
C SER A 404 7.73 -8.30 -24.89
N LEU A 405 8.22 -9.34 -24.20
CA LEU A 405 8.94 -9.23 -22.94
C LEU A 405 10.18 -10.13 -22.97
N ASN A 406 11.33 -9.61 -22.55
CA ASN A 406 12.48 -10.44 -22.26
C ASN A 406 12.49 -10.81 -20.77
N LEU A 407 12.31 -12.09 -20.47
CA LEU A 407 12.28 -12.64 -19.11
C LEU A 407 13.44 -13.63 -18.88
N SER A 408 14.52 -13.54 -19.65
CA SER A 408 15.65 -14.48 -19.55
C SER A 408 16.32 -14.48 -18.17
N ASN A 409 16.20 -13.42 -17.38
CA ASN A 409 16.85 -13.33 -16.07
C ASN A 409 15.90 -13.60 -14.90
N PHE A 410 14.66 -14.00 -15.19
CA PHE A 410 13.68 -14.39 -14.16
C PHE A 410 13.91 -15.84 -13.72
N ASN A 411 14.90 -16.05 -12.85
CA ASN A 411 15.08 -17.32 -12.12
C ASN A 411 14.01 -17.42 -11.02
N ALA A 412 12.81 -17.92 -11.35
CA ALA A 412 11.64 -17.96 -10.46
C ALA A 412 11.71 -19.06 -9.38
N GLU A 413 12.87 -19.31 -8.77
CA GLU A 413 13.11 -20.47 -7.91
C GLU A 413 12.24 -20.53 -6.66
N ASN A 414 12.01 -19.39 -6.02
CA ASN A 414 11.28 -19.31 -4.75
C ASN A 414 9.81 -18.87 -4.93
N VAL A 415 9.31 -18.84 -6.17
CA VAL A 415 7.99 -18.29 -6.49
C VAL A 415 6.90 -19.25 -6.06
N GLN A 416 6.04 -18.78 -5.17
CA GLN A 416 4.88 -19.53 -4.68
C GLN A 416 3.58 -19.11 -5.40
N TYR A 417 3.51 -17.85 -5.83
CA TYR A 417 2.32 -17.28 -6.46
C TYR A 417 2.65 -16.46 -7.72
N MET A 418 2.13 -16.92 -8.86
CA MET A 418 2.27 -16.29 -10.18
C MET A 418 0.98 -16.35 -11.02
N GLY A 419 -0.16 -16.57 -10.37
CA GLY A 419 -1.48 -16.53 -11.03
C GLY A 419 -1.70 -15.19 -11.75
N SER A 420 -2.44 -15.22 -12.85
CA SER A 420 -2.77 -14.04 -13.67
C SER A 420 -1.57 -13.21 -14.19
N MET A 421 -0.33 -13.70 -14.12
CA MET A 421 0.88 -12.89 -14.40
C MET A 421 0.83 -12.12 -15.73
N PHE A 422 0.29 -12.71 -16.80
CA PHE A 422 0.15 -12.10 -18.12
C PHE A 422 -1.30 -11.89 -18.56
N LYS A 423 -2.25 -11.96 -17.62
CA LYS A 423 -3.68 -11.87 -17.94
C LYS A 423 -3.99 -10.57 -18.69
N GLY A 424 -4.61 -10.67 -19.87
CA GLY A 424 -5.03 -9.52 -20.67
C GLY A 424 -3.91 -8.84 -21.45
N CYS A 425 -2.70 -9.43 -21.53
CA CYS A 425 -1.63 -9.01 -22.43
C CYS A 425 -1.97 -9.36 -23.89
N SER A 426 -3.00 -8.70 -24.43
CA SER A 426 -3.68 -9.11 -25.67
C SER A 426 -2.82 -8.96 -26.94
N ARG A 427 -1.78 -8.11 -26.92
CA ARG A 427 -0.86 -7.87 -28.04
C ARG A 427 0.47 -8.61 -27.96
N LEU A 428 0.69 -9.41 -26.92
CA LEU A 428 1.90 -10.20 -26.75
C LEU A 428 1.93 -11.35 -27.76
N THR A 429 2.95 -11.40 -28.61
CA THR A 429 3.04 -12.39 -29.70
C THR A 429 3.86 -13.62 -29.33
N SER A 430 4.83 -13.46 -28.42
CA SER A 430 5.71 -14.53 -27.94
C SER A 430 6.19 -14.25 -26.52
N LEU A 431 6.47 -15.32 -25.77
CA LEU A 431 7.09 -15.27 -24.46
C LEU A 431 8.17 -16.34 -24.37
N ASN A 432 9.34 -15.98 -23.84
CA ASN A 432 10.34 -16.94 -23.43
C ASN A 432 10.19 -17.19 -21.92
N LEU A 433 9.85 -18.43 -21.55
CA LEU A 433 9.62 -18.86 -20.17
C LEU A 433 10.60 -19.96 -19.73
N SER A 434 11.69 -20.18 -20.47
CA SER A 434 12.62 -21.31 -20.24
C SER A 434 13.23 -21.33 -18.84
N ASN A 435 13.35 -20.17 -18.19
CA ASN A 435 14.01 -20.00 -16.90
C ASN A 435 13.04 -19.95 -15.72
N PHE A 436 11.74 -20.08 -15.98
CA PHE A 436 10.74 -20.20 -14.92
C PHE A 436 10.86 -21.58 -14.27
N LYS A 437 11.19 -21.58 -12.98
CA LYS A 437 11.07 -22.74 -12.10
C LYS A 437 9.70 -22.66 -11.43
N THR A 438 8.89 -23.70 -11.55
CA THR A 438 7.49 -23.68 -11.06
C THR A 438 7.18 -24.82 -10.09
N GLU A 439 8.21 -25.38 -9.46
CA GLU A 439 8.13 -26.56 -8.59
C GLU A 439 7.16 -26.37 -7.43
N ASP A 440 7.22 -25.21 -6.77
CA ASP A 440 6.42 -24.89 -5.59
C ASP A 440 5.12 -24.14 -5.90
N VAL A 441 4.79 -23.94 -7.18
CA VAL A 441 3.64 -23.13 -7.59
C VAL A 441 2.34 -23.92 -7.40
N GLN A 442 1.43 -23.39 -6.59
CA GLN A 442 0.14 -24.05 -6.30
C GLN A 442 -1.04 -23.52 -7.14
N ASP A 443 -0.93 -22.28 -7.64
CA ASP A 443 -1.99 -21.61 -8.42
C ASP A 443 -1.41 -20.98 -9.69
N MET A 444 -1.84 -21.51 -10.84
CA MET A 444 -1.52 -21.02 -12.19
C MET A 444 -2.78 -20.47 -12.90
N SER A 445 -3.83 -20.17 -12.14
CA SER A 445 -5.09 -19.69 -12.71
C SER A 445 -4.89 -18.39 -13.47
N TYR A 446 -5.59 -18.27 -14.59
CA TYR A 446 -5.59 -17.12 -15.49
C TYR A 446 -4.23 -16.66 -16.03
N MET A 447 -3.16 -17.46 -15.87
CA MET A 447 -1.79 -17.02 -16.15
C MET A 447 -1.62 -16.35 -17.53
N PHE A 448 -2.24 -16.91 -18.57
CA PHE A 448 -2.25 -16.37 -19.94
C PHE A 448 -3.65 -15.97 -20.41
N TYR A 449 -4.60 -15.76 -19.50
CA TYR A 449 -5.97 -15.42 -19.84
C TYR A 449 -6.03 -14.21 -20.77
N GLY A 450 -6.67 -14.30 -21.92
CA GLY A 450 -6.85 -13.18 -22.85
C GLY A 450 -5.57 -12.75 -23.59
N CYS A 451 -4.51 -13.56 -23.56
CA CYS A 451 -3.31 -13.35 -24.39
C CYS A 451 -3.59 -13.71 -25.87
N SER A 452 -4.51 -12.97 -26.49
CA SER A 452 -5.12 -13.32 -27.77
C SER A 452 -4.16 -13.36 -28.96
N SER A 453 -3.02 -12.68 -28.88
CA SER A 453 -2.02 -12.63 -29.96
C SER A 453 -0.93 -13.69 -29.88
N LEU A 454 -0.85 -14.48 -28.80
CA LEU A 454 0.14 -15.54 -28.68
C LEU A 454 -0.13 -16.64 -29.72
N THR A 455 0.88 -16.97 -30.53
CA THR A 455 0.78 -18.03 -31.55
C THR A 455 1.34 -19.37 -31.09
N SER A 456 2.30 -19.33 -30.17
CA SER A 456 2.97 -20.48 -29.56
C SER A 456 3.44 -20.14 -28.15
N LEU A 457 3.53 -21.16 -27.29
CA LEU A 457 4.11 -21.08 -25.96
C LEU A 457 4.98 -22.30 -25.72
N ASP A 458 6.22 -22.08 -25.30
CA ASP A 458 7.09 -23.14 -24.79
C ASP A 458 6.93 -23.23 -23.27
N LEU A 459 6.43 -24.37 -22.79
CA LEU A 459 6.19 -24.67 -21.39
C LEU A 459 7.02 -25.89 -20.94
N SER A 460 8.09 -26.22 -21.67
CA SER A 460 8.95 -27.39 -21.38
C SER A 460 9.61 -27.35 -20.01
N SER A 461 9.86 -26.16 -19.46
CA SER A 461 10.42 -25.95 -18.12
C SER A 461 9.40 -26.10 -16.99
N PHE A 462 8.09 -26.07 -17.28
CA PHE A 462 7.07 -26.03 -16.25
C PHE A 462 6.92 -27.39 -15.57
N LYS A 463 7.04 -27.35 -14.25
CA LYS A 463 6.73 -28.42 -13.30
C LYS A 463 5.41 -28.09 -12.62
N THR A 464 4.46 -29.02 -12.60
CA THR A 464 3.08 -28.75 -12.15
C THR A 464 2.58 -29.74 -11.11
N GLU A 465 3.49 -30.51 -10.50
CA GLU A 465 3.24 -31.52 -9.47
C GLU A 465 2.32 -31.01 -8.36
N ASP A 466 2.59 -29.79 -7.87
CA ASP A 466 1.92 -29.21 -6.71
C ASP A 466 0.79 -28.24 -7.08
N VAL A 467 0.56 -28.03 -8.38
CA VAL A 467 -0.49 -27.15 -8.87
C VAL A 467 -1.87 -27.73 -8.52
N GLN A 468 -2.68 -26.92 -7.82
CA GLN A 468 -4.05 -27.27 -7.45
C GLN A 468 -5.09 -26.56 -8.32
N ASN A 469 -4.73 -25.42 -8.92
CA ASN A 469 -5.65 -24.58 -9.69
C ASN A 469 -5.05 -24.18 -11.04
N MET A 470 -5.70 -24.62 -12.13
CA MET A 470 -5.40 -24.26 -13.52
C MET A 470 -6.59 -23.56 -14.21
N ASN A 471 -7.53 -23.02 -13.43
CA ASN A 471 -8.70 -22.33 -13.95
C ASN A 471 -8.30 -21.26 -14.97
N SER A 472 -8.92 -21.29 -16.14
CA SER A 472 -8.75 -20.29 -17.20
C SER A 472 -7.31 -20.02 -17.67
N MET A 473 -6.37 -20.93 -17.41
CA MET A 473 -4.92 -20.70 -17.63
C MET A 473 -4.59 -20.21 -19.04
N PHE A 474 -5.26 -20.75 -20.07
CA PHE A 474 -5.08 -20.38 -21.49
C PHE A 474 -6.35 -19.80 -22.13
N SER A 475 -7.35 -19.45 -21.32
CA SER A 475 -8.64 -18.96 -21.80
C SER A 475 -8.46 -17.69 -22.64
N GLY A 476 -9.07 -17.61 -23.82
CA GLY A 476 -8.98 -16.45 -24.71
C GLY A 476 -7.66 -16.32 -25.47
N CYS A 477 -6.79 -17.34 -25.45
CA CYS A 477 -5.62 -17.44 -26.30
C CYS A 477 -6.00 -17.83 -27.75
N HIS A 478 -6.79 -16.98 -28.41
CA HIS A 478 -7.45 -17.29 -29.69
C HIS A 478 -6.49 -17.74 -30.79
N ASN A 479 -5.27 -17.19 -30.83
CA ASN A 479 -4.28 -17.44 -31.89
C ASN A 479 -3.31 -18.60 -31.61
N LEU A 480 -3.38 -19.28 -30.46
CA LEU A 480 -2.55 -20.45 -30.21
C LEU A 480 -2.92 -21.56 -31.20
N THR A 481 -1.94 -22.04 -31.95
CA THR A 481 -2.12 -23.08 -32.98
C THR A 481 -1.72 -24.47 -32.48
N SER A 482 -0.76 -24.52 -31.57
CA SER A 482 -0.29 -25.73 -30.90
C SER A 482 0.10 -25.42 -29.45
N LEU A 483 -0.01 -26.42 -28.59
CA LEU A 483 0.43 -26.34 -27.20
C LEU A 483 0.92 -27.71 -26.74
N ASP A 484 2.18 -27.80 -26.32
CA ASP A 484 2.75 -29.01 -25.75
C ASP A 484 2.57 -29.00 -24.23
N LEU A 485 1.82 -29.97 -23.72
CA LEU A 485 1.53 -30.15 -22.30
C LEU A 485 2.02 -31.50 -21.79
N SER A 486 2.91 -32.18 -22.51
CA SER A 486 3.36 -33.54 -22.20
C SER A 486 4.09 -33.67 -20.86
N ASN A 487 4.68 -32.58 -20.37
CA ASN A 487 5.37 -32.49 -19.07
C ASN A 487 4.41 -32.17 -17.90
N PHE A 488 3.16 -31.77 -18.17
CA PHE A 488 2.23 -31.40 -17.09
C PHE A 488 1.82 -32.64 -16.28
N LYS A 489 1.88 -32.51 -14.96
CA LYS A 489 1.37 -33.47 -13.98
C LYS A 489 0.15 -32.85 -13.30
N THR A 490 -0.98 -33.56 -13.30
CA THR A 490 -2.27 -32.99 -12.90
C THR A 490 -2.93 -33.74 -11.75
N GLU A 491 -2.21 -34.64 -11.09
CA GLU A 491 -2.73 -35.49 -10.01
C GLU A 491 -3.34 -34.67 -8.87
N ASN A 492 -2.77 -33.52 -8.55
CA ASN A 492 -3.18 -32.66 -7.45
C ASN A 492 -4.15 -31.54 -7.87
N VAL A 493 -4.41 -31.39 -9.18
CA VAL A 493 -5.27 -30.34 -9.70
C VAL A 493 -6.72 -30.61 -9.30
N LYS A 494 -7.38 -29.60 -8.73
CA LYS A 494 -8.79 -29.62 -8.33
C LYS A 494 -9.69 -28.83 -9.28
N ASN A 495 -9.15 -27.81 -9.95
CA ASN A 495 -9.92 -26.93 -10.83
C ASN A 495 -9.25 -26.72 -12.19
N MET A 496 -9.93 -27.12 -13.27
CA MET A 496 -9.56 -26.92 -14.68
C MET A 496 -10.66 -26.19 -15.46
N SER A 497 -11.62 -25.57 -14.78
CA SER A 497 -12.70 -24.87 -15.46
C SER A 497 -12.16 -23.76 -16.36
N TYR A 498 -12.76 -23.62 -17.54
CA TYR A 498 -12.37 -22.66 -18.57
C TYR A 498 -10.92 -22.75 -19.08
N MET A 499 -10.15 -23.78 -18.73
CA MET A 499 -8.69 -23.81 -18.98
C MET A 499 -8.28 -23.46 -20.42
N PHE A 500 -9.04 -23.91 -21.43
CA PHE A 500 -8.84 -23.64 -22.85
C PHE A 500 -10.02 -22.89 -23.49
N TRP A 501 -10.88 -22.25 -22.71
CA TRP A 501 -12.05 -21.53 -23.22
C TRP A 501 -11.63 -20.55 -24.32
N GLY A 502 -12.27 -20.59 -25.49
CA GLY A 502 -11.97 -19.66 -26.59
C GLY A 502 -10.59 -19.84 -27.24
N CYS A 503 -9.89 -20.96 -27.07
CA CYS A 503 -8.70 -21.29 -27.86
C CYS A 503 -9.08 -21.68 -29.30
N GLN A 504 -9.52 -20.70 -30.08
CA GLN A 504 -10.22 -20.92 -31.36
C GLN A 504 -9.36 -21.51 -32.47
N ASN A 505 -8.02 -21.35 -32.44
CA ASN A 505 -7.12 -21.86 -33.48
C ASN A 505 -6.37 -23.15 -33.11
N LEU A 506 -6.54 -23.69 -31.89
CA LEU A 506 -5.99 -25.00 -31.55
C LEU A 506 -6.70 -26.08 -32.35
N THR A 507 -5.94 -26.85 -33.14
CA THR A 507 -6.50 -27.95 -33.94
C THR A 507 -6.43 -29.29 -33.24
N SER A 508 -5.44 -29.49 -32.36
CA SER A 508 -5.29 -30.71 -31.59
C SER A 508 -4.66 -30.44 -30.24
N LEU A 509 -5.01 -31.23 -29.23
CA LEU A 509 -4.38 -31.23 -27.91
C LEU A 509 -4.03 -32.66 -27.50
N ASP A 510 -2.85 -32.83 -26.93
CA ASP A 510 -2.46 -34.10 -26.30
C ASP A 510 -2.52 -33.97 -24.79
N LEU A 511 -3.48 -34.67 -24.20
CA LEU A 511 -3.77 -34.70 -22.77
C LEU A 511 -3.67 -36.14 -22.25
N SER A 512 -2.91 -37.00 -22.93
CA SER A 512 -2.78 -38.43 -22.58
C SER A 512 -2.06 -38.66 -21.25
N ASN A 513 -1.24 -37.69 -20.81
CA ASN A 513 -0.58 -37.66 -19.51
C ASN A 513 -1.47 -37.14 -18.37
N PHE A 514 -2.60 -36.50 -18.66
CA PHE A 514 -3.44 -35.87 -17.63
C PHE A 514 -4.13 -36.94 -16.77
N LYS A 515 -4.00 -36.79 -15.44
CA LYS A 515 -4.65 -37.61 -14.43
C LYS A 515 -5.66 -36.76 -13.68
N THR A 516 -6.94 -36.96 -13.95
CA THR A 516 -8.00 -36.01 -13.58
C THR A 516 -8.90 -36.49 -12.42
N LYS A 517 -8.54 -37.59 -11.74
CA LYS A 517 -9.37 -38.19 -10.66
C LYS A 517 -9.77 -37.22 -9.54
N ASN A 518 -8.95 -36.20 -9.30
CA ASN A 518 -9.13 -35.23 -8.22
C ASN A 518 -9.75 -33.90 -8.71
N VAL A 519 -9.98 -33.75 -10.02
CA VAL A 519 -10.51 -32.52 -10.62
C VAL A 519 -12.01 -32.44 -10.36
N GLN A 520 -12.42 -31.45 -9.59
CA GLN A 520 -13.80 -31.22 -9.16
C GLN A 520 -14.58 -30.35 -10.15
N ASP A 521 -13.90 -29.46 -10.87
CA ASP A 521 -14.53 -28.53 -11.82
C ASP A 521 -13.80 -28.50 -13.16
N MET A 522 -14.52 -28.91 -14.21
CA MET A 522 -14.13 -28.88 -15.63
C MET A 522 -15.13 -28.08 -16.48
N ARG A 523 -15.96 -27.22 -15.86
CA ARG A 523 -16.97 -26.45 -16.58
C ARG A 523 -16.32 -25.62 -17.69
N LYS A 524 -16.91 -25.69 -18.88
CA LYS A 524 -16.50 -24.92 -20.06
C LYS A 524 -15.00 -25.05 -20.42
N MET A 525 -14.34 -26.15 -20.05
CA MET A 525 -12.89 -26.33 -20.23
C MET A 525 -12.43 -26.12 -21.69
N PHE A 526 -13.20 -26.58 -22.68
CA PHE A 526 -12.92 -26.42 -24.11
C PHE A 526 -13.99 -25.57 -24.84
N TYR A 527 -14.80 -24.81 -24.11
CA TYR A 527 -15.91 -24.06 -24.70
C TYR A 527 -15.42 -23.10 -25.79
N VAL A 528 -16.05 -23.13 -26.97
CA VAL A 528 -15.69 -22.29 -28.14
C VAL A 528 -14.28 -22.56 -28.70
N CYS A 529 -13.78 -23.79 -28.54
CA CYS A 529 -12.61 -24.28 -29.28
C CYS A 529 -12.99 -24.73 -30.70
N ASN A 530 -13.46 -23.81 -31.54
CA ASN A 530 -14.12 -24.09 -32.82
C ASN A 530 -13.24 -24.84 -33.85
N SER A 531 -11.91 -24.74 -33.75
CA SER A 531 -10.98 -25.44 -34.66
C SER A 531 -10.50 -26.80 -34.15
N LEU A 532 -10.83 -27.15 -32.90
CA LEU A 532 -10.33 -28.33 -32.24
C LEU A 532 -10.93 -29.58 -32.88
N GLN A 533 -10.07 -30.38 -33.51
CA GLN A 533 -10.44 -31.61 -34.22
C GLN A 533 -10.19 -32.84 -33.36
N THR A 534 -9.08 -32.86 -32.64
CA THR A 534 -8.63 -34.05 -31.91
C THR A 534 -8.17 -33.70 -30.51
N ILE A 535 -8.68 -34.42 -29.52
CA ILE A 535 -8.13 -34.43 -28.15
C ILE A 535 -7.61 -35.84 -27.88
N TYR A 536 -6.29 -35.98 -27.78
CA TYR A 536 -5.69 -37.27 -27.44
C TYR A 536 -5.77 -37.50 -25.94
N CYS A 537 -6.45 -38.56 -25.54
CA CYS A 537 -6.44 -39.04 -24.16
C CYS A 537 -6.80 -40.53 -24.12
N ASN A 538 -6.09 -41.29 -23.30
CA ASN A 538 -6.29 -42.74 -23.20
C ASN A 538 -7.24 -43.14 -22.07
N ASN A 539 -7.63 -42.19 -21.21
CA ASN A 539 -8.46 -42.43 -20.04
C ASN A 539 -9.79 -41.70 -20.15
N THR A 540 -10.85 -42.29 -19.59
CA THR A 540 -12.13 -41.59 -19.38
C THR A 540 -12.00 -40.63 -18.20
N TRP A 541 -12.49 -39.40 -18.37
CA TRP A 541 -12.53 -38.42 -17.29
C TRP A 541 -13.88 -38.41 -16.60
N THR A 542 -13.88 -38.01 -15.34
CA THR A 542 -15.07 -37.74 -14.53
C THR A 542 -14.86 -36.43 -13.77
N SER A 543 -15.94 -35.72 -13.47
CA SER A 543 -15.88 -34.50 -12.65
C SER A 543 -17.26 -34.19 -12.08
N ALA A 544 -17.31 -33.54 -10.93
CA ALA A 544 -18.57 -33.15 -10.28
C ALA A 544 -19.27 -32.02 -11.06
N GLU A 545 -18.51 -31.04 -11.52
CA GLU A 545 -18.99 -29.89 -12.27
C GLU A 545 -18.39 -29.91 -13.69
N SER A 546 -19.23 -30.05 -14.72
CA SER A 546 -18.73 -30.18 -16.11
C SER A 546 -19.64 -29.58 -17.18
N MET A 547 -20.58 -28.70 -16.79
CA MET A 547 -21.49 -28.06 -17.74
C MET A 547 -20.73 -27.43 -18.92
N GLN A 548 -21.23 -27.69 -20.12
CA GLN A 548 -20.76 -27.07 -21.38
C GLN A 548 -19.26 -27.25 -21.65
N MET A 549 -18.63 -28.31 -21.13
CA MET A 549 -17.21 -28.63 -21.30
C MET A 549 -16.75 -28.58 -22.77
N PHE A 550 -17.56 -29.07 -23.70
CA PHE A 550 -17.27 -29.13 -25.15
C PHE A 550 -18.22 -28.28 -26.01
N LEU A 551 -18.97 -27.33 -25.44
CA LEU A 551 -19.94 -26.57 -26.23
C LEU A 551 -19.23 -25.73 -27.32
N PHE A 552 -19.77 -25.77 -28.54
CA PHE A 552 -19.20 -25.13 -29.75
C PHE A 552 -17.89 -25.74 -30.28
N CYS A 553 -17.55 -26.98 -29.89
CA CYS A 553 -16.42 -27.72 -30.47
C CYS A 553 -16.82 -28.56 -31.69
N GLU A 554 -17.45 -27.93 -32.69
CA GLU A 554 -18.15 -28.62 -33.79
C GLU A 554 -17.25 -29.51 -34.67
N LYS A 555 -15.94 -29.27 -34.67
CA LYS A 555 -14.97 -30.04 -35.46
C LYS A 555 -14.42 -31.27 -34.74
N LEU A 556 -14.77 -31.49 -33.47
CA LEU A 556 -14.28 -32.63 -32.71
C LEU A 556 -14.73 -33.96 -33.34
N LYS A 557 -13.75 -34.85 -33.53
CA LYS A 557 -13.95 -36.20 -34.05
C LYS A 557 -13.20 -37.18 -33.16
N GLY A 558 -13.93 -37.79 -32.22
CA GLY A 558 -13.42 -38.89 -31.38
C GLY A 558 -13.99 -40.23 -31.84
N ALA A 559 -14.33 -41.10 -30.88
CA ALA A 559 -15.07 -42.32 -31.14
C ALA A 559 -16.47 -42.05 -31.73
N VAL A 560 -17.04 -40.87 -31.45
CA VAL A 560 -18.30 -40.40 -32.05
C VAL A 560 -18.14 -38.98 -32.60
N PRO A 561 -18.97 -38.58 -33.59
CA PRO A 561 -19.07 -37.18 -34.03
C PRO A 561 -19.59 -36.27 -32.91
N TYR A 562 -19.25 -34.99 -32.97
CA TYR A 562 -19.78 -33.96 -32.08
C TYR A 562 -21.31 -33.89 -32.08
N ASP A 563 -21.91 -33.74 -30.89
CA ASP A 563 -23.34 -33.55 -30.65
C ASP A 563 -23.53 -32.38 -29.66
N VAL A 564 -24.23 -31.33 -30.12
CA VAL A 564 -24.49 -30.11 -29.33
C VAL A 564 -25.28 -30.37 -28.04
N SER A 565 -26.05 -31.46 -27.98
CA SER A 565 -26.80 -31.86 -26.78
C SER A 565 -25.95 -32.61 -25.76
N LYS A 566 -24.76 -33.10 -26.15
CA LYS A 566 -23.84 -33.87 -25.32
C LYS A 566 -22.51 -33.15 -25.20
N THR A 567 -22.41 -32.26 -24.22
CA THR A 567 -21.26 -31.36 -24.11
C THR A 567 -20.59 -31.36 -22.75
N ASP A 568 -21.01 -32.22 -21.82
CA ASP A 568 -20.40 -32.36 -20.51
C ASP A 568 -19.28 -33.41 -20.49
N VAL A 569 -18.76 -33.72 -19.29
CA VAL A 569 -17.66 -34.69 -19.11
C VAL A 569 -18.01 -36.12 -19.54
N SER A 570 -19.29 -36.47 -19.72
CA SER A 570 -19.66 -37.82 -20.19
C SER A 570 -19.07 -38.13 -21.59
N MET A 571 -18.76 -37.09 -22.37
CA MET A 571 -18.11 -37.20 -23.67
C MET A 571 -16.57 -37.18 -23.60
N ALA A 572 -15.97 -37.00 -22.43
CA ALA A 572 -14.53 -37.10 -22.20
C ALA A 572 -14.09 -38.57 -22.08
N ASN A 573 -14.36 -39.37 -23.12
CA ASN A 573 -14.14 -40.82 -23.14
C ASN A 573 -13.57 -41.26 -24.51
N PRO A 574 -12.49 -42.05 -24.55
CA PRO A 574 -11.86 -42.47 -25.81
C PRO A 574 -12.61 -43.57 -26.59
N GLU A 575 -13.56 -44.26 -25.96
CA GLU A 575 -14.34 -45.35 -26.58
C GLU A 575 -15.74 -44.89 -27.01
N THR A 576 -16.32 -43.93 -26.28
CA THR A 576 -17.72 -43.52 -26.45
C THR A 576 -17.91 -42.02 -26.65
N GLY A 577 -16.84 -41.24 -26.64
CA GLY A 577 -16.89 -39.78 -26.60
C GLY A 577 -15.98 -39.12 -27.63
N TYR A 578 -15.56 -37.89 -27.31
CA TYR A 578 -14.78 -37.00 -28.19
C TYR A 578 -13.27 -37.17 -28.05
N PHE A 579 -12.80 -38.00 -27.11
CA PHE A 579 -11.38 -38.31 -27.02
C PHE A 579 -10.97 -39.32 -28.09
N THR A 580 -9.72 -39.21 -28.52
CA THR A 580 -9.05 -40.15 -29.42
C THR A 580 -7.93 -40.84 -28.66
N LYS A 581 -7.86 -42.17 -28.77
CA LYS A 581 -6.72 -42.91 -28.20
C LYS A 581 -5.43 -42.52 -28.89
N LYS A 582 -4.39 -42.26 -28.10
CA LYS A 582 -3.03 -42.11 -28.58
C LYS A 582 -2.40 -43.51 -28.67
N GLU A 583 -2.28 -44.03 -29.90
CA GLU A 583 -1.57 -45.29 -30.14
C GLU A 583 -0.08 -45.12 -29.83
N SER A 584 0.53 -46.11 -29.16
CA SER A 584 1.97 -46.07 -28.91
C SER A 584 2.71 -46.20 -30.24
N THR A 585 3.59 -45.28 -30.57
CA THR A 585 4.44 -45.37 -31.77
C THR A 585 5.46 -46.51 -31.68
N GLY A 586 5.59 -47.15 -30.51
CA GLY A 586 6.63 -48.14 -30.21
C GLY A 586 8.04 -47.56 -30.17
N VAL A 587 8.19 -46.22 -30.14
CA VAL A 587 9.45 -45.49 -30.12
C VAL A 587 9.54 -44.65 -28.84
N ALA A 588 10.50 -44.97 -27.98
CA ALA A 588 10.89 -44.20 -26.80
C ALA A 588 11.96 -43.16 -27.16
N THR A 589 12.04 -42.07 -26.41
CA THR A 589 13.19 -41.14 -26.44
C THR A 589 14.15 -41.52 -25.32
N ALA A 590 15.47 -41.50 -25.58
CA ALA A 590 16.46 -41.80 -24.54
C ALA A 590 16.39 -40.74 -23.42
N THR A 591 15.78 -41.06 -22.28
CA THR A 591 15.89 -40.28 -21.05
C THR A 591 16.96 -40.91 -20.15
N THR A 592 17.75 -40.09 -19.47
CA THR A 592 18.87 -40.50 -18.61
C THR A 592 18.48 -41.22 -17.31
N GLU A 593 17.20 -41.53 -17.11
CA GLU A 593 16.69 -42.13 -15.88
C GLU A 593 15.66 -43.23 -16.18
N ALA A 594 16.10 -44.50 -16.19
CA ALA A 594 15.26 -45.65 -15.87
C ALA A 594 16.13 -46.86 -15.50
N ASN A 595 15.75 -47.56 -14.43
CA ASN A 595 16.39 -48.70 -13.76
C ASN A 595 16.54 -49.99 -14.61
N ALA A 596 16.70 -49.91 -15.93
CA ALA A 596 17.00 -51.05 -16.80
C ALA A 596 18.19 -50.70 -17.70
N ASN A 597 19.30 -51.42 -17.54
CA ASN A 597 20.52 -51.20 -18.32
C ASN A 597 20.36 -51.76 -19.74
N ILE A 598 20.79 -50.99 -20.74
CA ILE A 598 20.86 -51.43 -22.14
C ILE A 598 21.90 -52.55 -22.26
N GLN A 599 21.49 -53.74 -22.72
CA GLN A 599 22.37 -54.90 -22.92
C GLN A 599 22.99 -54.94 -24.32
N ALA A 600 22.25 -54.51 -25.34
CA ALA A 600 22.74 -54.43 -26.70
C ALA A 600 22.01 -53.33 -27.46
N ILE A 601 22.74 -52.64 -28.33
CA ILE A 601 22.21 -51.59 -29.20
C ILE A 601 22.36 -52.12 -30.62
N TYR A 602 21.36 -51.87 -31.45
CA TYR A 602 21.34 -52.22 -32.85
C TYR A 602 20.90 -51.02 -33.69
N SER A 603 21.46 -50.88 -34.88
CA SER A 603 20.93 -49.99 -35.91
C SER A 603 19.61 -50.53 -36.46
N THR A 604 18.89 -49.71 -37.24
CA THR A 604 17.64 -50.12 -37.87
C THR A 604 17.80 -51.23 -38.91
N ASP A 605 19.01 -51.45 -39.44
CA ASP A 605 19.35 -52.59 -40.31
C ASP A 605 19.87 -53.82 -39.53
N GLY A 606 19.81 -53.80 -38.19
CA GLY A 606 20.11 -54.95 -37.33
C GLY A 606 21.59 -55.17 -36.99
N ARG A 607 22.48 -54.22 -37.29
CA ARG A 607 23.90 -54.30 -36.90
C ARG A 607 24.05 -53.91 -35.44
N ARG A 608 24.84 -54.67 -34.68
CA ARG A 608 25.16 -54.33 -33.29
C ARG A 608 26.03 -53.06 -33.24
N LEU A 609 25.65 -52.12 -32.40
CA LEU A 609 26.31 -50.84 -32.16
C LEU A 609 26.93 -50.83 -30.75
N ASN A 610 28.05 -50.10 -30.61
CA ASN A 610 28.73 -49.93 -29.33
C ASN A 610 28.12 -48.82 -28.47
N GLU A 611 27.37 -47.91 -29.08
CA GLU A 611 26.68 -46.79 -28.43
C GLU A 611 25.45 -46.37 -29.25
N LEU A 612 24.53 -45.63 -28.63
CA LEU A 612 23.36 -45.09 -29.32
C LEU A 612 23.80 -44.12 -30.42
N GLN A 613 23.32 -44.27 -31.65
CA GLN A 613 23.61 -43.35 -32.74
C GLN A 613 22.52 -42.28 -32.85
N ARG A 614 22.83 -41.12 -33.43
CA ARG A 614 21.81 -40.10 -33.73
C ARG A 614 20.75 -40.69 -34.67
N GLY A 615 19.48 -40.54 -34.35
CA GLY A 615 18.37 -41.20 -35.03
C GLY A 615 17.82 -42.42 -34.27
N LEU A 616 17.12 -43.31 -34.99
CA LEU A 616 16.42 -44.44 -34.39
C LEU A 616 17.38 -45.60 -34.11
N ASN A 617 17.37 -46.09 -32.88
CA ASN A 617 18.12 -47.24 -32.41
C ASN A 617 17.15 -48.34 -31.98
N ILE A 618 17.57 -49.59 -32.07
CA ILE A 618 16.85 -50.73 -31.49
C ILE A 618 17.70 -51.22 -30.32
N VAL A 619 17.17 -51.22 -29.11
CA VAL A 619 17.91 -51.64 -27.91
C VAL A 619 17.28 -52.87 -27.27
N ASN A 620 18.11 -53.79 -26.82
CA ASN A 620 17.70 -54.87 -25.92
C ASN A 620 18.02 -54.45 -24.48
N MET A 621 17.02 -54.57 -23.62
CA MET A 621 17.06 -54.14 -22.23
C MET A 621 17.35 -55.34 -21.31
N SER A 622 17.89 -55.07 -20.12
CA SER A 622 18.23 -56.10 -19.13
C SER A 622 17.06 -56.94 -18.63
N ASN A 623 15.83 -56.50 -18.85
CA ASN A 623 14.59 -57.23 -18.54
C ASN A 623 14.11 -58.12 -19.71
N GLY A 624 14.91 -58.31 -20.76
CA GLY A 624 14.59 -59.15 -21.92
C GLY A 624 13.69 -58.49 -22.97
N THR A 625 13.37 -57.20 -22.82
CA THR A 625 12.54 -56.46 -23.80
C THR A 625 13.38 -55.77 -24.88
N THR A 626 12.81 -55.65 -26.09
CA THR A 626 13.39 -54.83 -27.17
C THR A 626 12.62 -53.51 -27.26
N GLN A 627 13.32 -52.38 -27.28
CA GLN A 627 12.74 -51.03 -27.40
C GLN A 627 13.34 -50.30 -28.60
N LYS A 628 12.57 -49.43 -29.25
CA LYS A 628 13.11 -48.49 -30.24
C LYS A 628 13.40 -47.17 -29.55
N ILE A 629 14.63 -46.67 -29.62
CA ILE A 629 15.07 -45.44 -28.96
C ILE A 629 15.49 -44.40 -30.00
N LEU A 630 14.82 -43.25 -30.03
CA LEU A 630 15.22 -42.10 -30.83
C LEU A 630 16.19 -41.21 -30.03
N ARG A 631 17.46 -41.13 -30.46
CA ARG A 631 18.47 -40.21 -29.91
C ARG A 631 18.52 -38.96 -30.81
N LYS A 632 18.13 -37.80 -30.27
CA LYS A 632 18.08 -36.53 -31.01
C LYS A 632 19.46 -36.06 -31.47
#